data_AF-A0A3D2BSL5-F1
#
_entry.id   AF-A0A3D2BSL5-F1
#
_cell.length_a   1.000
_cell.length_b   1.000
_cell.length_c   1.000
_cell.angle_alpha   90.00
_cell.angle_beta   90.00
_cell.angle_gamma   90.00
#
_symmetry.space_group_name_H-M   'P 1'
#
loop_
_entity.id
_entity.type
_entity.pdbx_description
1 polymer ?
#
loop_
_entity_poly.entity_id
_entity_poly.type
_entity_poly.pdbx_seq_one_letter_code
_entity_poly.pdbx_strand_id
1 'polypeptide(L)'
;DVHILYGGLDASEATEQGTSLAPRAGAPDLETMTPVELSSAIKAGSALVVDVDHSMHYRDAHLPGAVWSIRSRIDLLDVPAGVQVVLYSEHETRARLAAIDLSEVIDNSVAVLHGGREAWAAAGLPMEGSTDTPPDEHSIDYLFWVSRRHMGSDEAALAYLEWEENLPAQIVADGDARFTVMTR
;
A
#
# COMPACT_ATOMS: atom_id res chain seq x y z
N ASP A 1 -6.11 30.94 -3.03
CA ASP A 1 -7.43 31.39 -2.54
C ASP A 1 -8.27 30.18 -2.17
N VAL A 2 -8.92 30.25 -1.01
CA VAL A 2 -9.85 29.22 -0.52
C VAL A 2 -11.24 29.86 -0.50
N HIS A 3 -12.22 29.19 -1.10
CA HIS A 3 -13.57 29.70 -1.25
C HIS A 3 -14.59 28.73 -0.66
N ILE A 4 -15.73 29.28 -0.23
CA ILE A 4 -16.88 28.50 0.20
C ILE A 4 -17.91 28.53 -0.93
N LEU A 5 -18.43 27.37 -1.32
CA LEU A 5 -19.60 27.30 -2.18
C LEU A 5 -20.81 27.79 -1.39
N TYR A 6 -21.20 29.04 -1.64
CA TYR A 6 -22.35 29.65 -0.97
C TYR A 6 -23.64 28.93 -1.36
N GLY A 7 -24.44 28.54 -0.36
CA GLY A 7 -25.67 27.76 -0.55
C GLY A 7 -25.49 26.23 -0.48
N GLY A 8 -24.26 25.73 -0.55
CA GLY A 8 -23.99 24.29 -0.59
C GLY A 8 -24.46 23.62 -1.88
N LEU A 9 -24.61 22.29 -1.84
CA LEU A 9 -25.26 21.49 -2.88
C LEU A 9 -26.49 20.82 -2.25
N ASP A 10 -27.64 20.87 -2.91
CA ASP A 10 -28.79 20.05 -2.55
C ASP A 10 -28.77 18.66 -3.23
N ALA A 11 -29.68 17.78 -2.84
CA ALA A 11 -29.74 16.41 -3.36
C ALA A 11 -30.10 16.33 -4.86
N SER A 12 -30.68 17.38 -5.43
CA SER A 12 -30.96 17.48 -6.87
C SER A 12 -29.75 17.96 -7.67
N GLU A 13 -28.80 18.63 -7.01
CA GLU A 13 -27.52 19.10 -7.58
C GLU A 13 -26.38 18.08 -7.42
N ALA A 14 -26.41 17.25 -6.37
CA ALA A 14 -25.41 16.22 -6.09
C ALA A 14 -25.69 14.89 -6.82
N THR A 15 -25.42 14.84 -8.13
CA THR A 15 -25.74 13.68 -8.97
C THR A 15 -24.72 12.54 -8.92
N GLU A 16 -23.49 12.80 -8.50
CA GLU A 16 -22.46 11.76 -8.32
C GLU A 16 -22.67 11.05 -6.97
N GLN A 17 -22.74 9.72 -7.00
CA GLN A 17 -22.90 8.89 -5.81
C GLN A 17 -21.76 7.88 -5.68
N GLY A 18 -21.41 7.56 -4.44
CA GLY A 18 -20.31 6.65 -4.14
C GLY A 18 -18.95 7.34 -4.14
N THR A 19 -17.89 6.54 -4.10
CA THR A 19 -16.51 7.03 -4.10
C THR A 19 -16.15 7.53 -5.49
N SER A 20 -15.69 8.79 -5.59
CA SER A 20 -15.26 9.36 -6.86
C SER A 20 -14.14 8.53 -7.49
N LEU A 21 -14.27 8.24 -8.79
CA LEU A 21 -13.26 7.50 -9.53
C LEU A 21 -12.11 8.44 -9.88
N ALA A 22 -10.95 8.21 -9.27
CA ALA A 22 -9.73 8.91 -9.67
C ALA A 22 -9.45 8.63 -11.17
N PRO A 23 -9.09 9.65 -11.97
CA PRO A 23 -8.66 9.44 -13.35
C PRO A 23 -7.51 8.44 -13.37
N ARG A 24 -7.69 7.32 -14.07
CA ARG A 24 -6.61 6.34 -14.28
C ARG A 24 -5.97 6.65 -15.62
N ALA A 25 -4.65 6.84 -15.64
CA ALA A 25 -3.90 6.70 -16.88
C ALA A 25 -4.16 5.27 -17.41
N GLY A 26 -4.41 5.13 -18.72
CA GLY A 26 -4.71 3.83 -19.31
C GLY A 26 -3.68 2.78 -18.87
N ALA A 27 -4.14 1.69 -18.26
CA ALA A 27 -3.27 0.59 -17.87
C ALA A 27 -3.35 -0.48 -18.97
N PRO A 28 -2.21 -1.11 -19.34
CA PRO A 28 -2.23 -2.27 -20.22
C PRO A 28 -3.06 -3.40 -19.60
N ASP A 29 -3.62 -4.25 -20.46
CA ASP A 29 -4.18 -5.51 -20.02
C ASP A 29 -3.04 -6.40 -19.50
N LEU A 30 -3.21 -6.90 -18.28
CA LEU A 30 -2.28 -7.80 -17.62
C LEU A 30 -2.92 -9.17 -17.50
N GLU A 31 -2.10 -10.22 -17.57
CA GLU A 31 -2.53 -11.56 -17.21
C GLU A 31 -3.03 -11.57 -15.76
N THR A 32 -4.12 -12.31 -15.53
CA THR A 32 -4.72 -12.44 -14.19
C THR A 32 -4.88 -13.91 -13.85
N MET A 33 -4.65 -14.26 -12.58
CA MET A 33 -4.94 -15.58 -12.05
C MET A 33 -6.05 -15.50 -11.00
N THR A 34 -6.98 -16.45 -11.02
CA THR A 34 -7.98 -16.58 -9.96
C THR A 34 -7.35 -17.11 -8.67
N PRO A 35 -7.99 -16.91 -7.51
CA PRO A 35 -7.48 -17.46 -6.24
C PRO A 35 -7.25 -18.98 -6.27
N VAL A 36 -8.13 -19.74 -6.94
CA VAL A 36 -8.03 -21.20 -7.01
C VAL A 36 -6.87 -21.65 -7.91
N GLU A 37 -6.65 -20.98 -9.04
CA GLU A 37 -5.51 -21.22 -9.92
C GLU A 37 -4.19 -20.91 -9.20
N LEU A 38 -4.11 -19.76 -8.52
CA LEU A 38 -2.94 -19.37 -7.76
C LEU A 38 -2.65 -20.35 -6.61
N SER A 39 -3.68 -20.80 -5.88
CA SER A 39 -3.50 -21.82 -4.84
C SER A 39 -2.92 -23.12 -5.38
N SER A 40 -3.34 -23.54 -6.57
CA SER A 40 -2.78 -24.72 -7.25
C SER A 40 -1.31 -24.49 -7.66
N ALA A 41 -0.98 -23.31 -8.19
CA ALA A 41 0.37 -22.96 -8.60
C ALA A 41 1.35 -22.88 -7.42
N ILE A 42 0.91 -22.32 -6.28
CA ILE A 42 1.69 -22.31 -5.03
C ILE A 42 2.01 -23.74 -4.59
N LYS A 43 1.00 -24.63 -4.56
CA LYS A 43 1.19 -26.04 -4.17
C LYS A 43 2.13 -26.80 -5.12
N ALA A 44 2.15 -26.42 -6.41
CA ALA A 44 3.04 -26.98 -7.41
C ALA A 44 4.46 -26.39 -7.37
N GLY A 45 4.69 -25.32 -6.61
CA GLY A 45 5.96 -24.59 -6.60
C GLY A 45 6.26 -23.86 -7.90
N SER A 46 5.23 -23.52 -8.69
CA SER A 46 5.37 -22.91 -10.01
C SER A 46 5.12 -21.39 -10.03
N ALA A 47 4.78 -20.80 -8.87
CA ALA A 47 4.53 -19.38 -8.74
C ALA A 47 5.31 -18.77 -7.57
N LEU A 48 5.93 -17.62 -7.81
CA LEU A 48 6.38 -16.70 -6.77
C LEU A 48 5.26 -15.70 -6.49
N VAL A 49 4.78 -15.65 -5.25
CA VAL A 49 3.69 -14.75 -4.86
C VAL A 49 4.27 -13.52 -4.18
N VAL A 50 3.91 -12.34 -4.66
CA VAL A 50 4.44 -11.07 -4.16
C VAL A 50 3.31 -10.19 -3.67
N ASP A 51 3.31 -9.87 -2.38
CA ASP A 51 2.45 -8.85 -1.79
C ASP A 51 3.10 -7.47 -1.99
N VAL A 52 2.36 -6.55 -2.59
CA VAL A 52 2.77 -5.15 -2.78
C VAL A 52 1.88 -4.16 -2.03
N ASP A 53 1.17 -4.63 -1.00
CA ASP A 53 0.42 -3.80 -0.06
C ASP A 53 1.32 -3.21 1.04
N HIS A 54 0.70 -2.55 2.02
CA HIS A 54 1.36 -2.03 3.20
C HIS A 54 1.99 -3.15 4.03
N SER A 55 3.19 -2.90 4.55
CA SER A 55 3.95 -3.91 5.33
C SER A 55 3.20 -4.38 6.57
N MET A 56 2.46 -3.50 7.26
CA MET A 56 1.66 -3.91 8.42
C MET A 56 0.48 -4.81 8.01
N HIS A 57 -0.16 -4.53 6.88
CA HIS A 57 -1.22 -5.41 6.36
C HIS A 57 -0.66 -6.77 5.94
N TYR A 58 0.55 -6.82 5.40
CA TYR A 58 1.24 -8.08 5.12
C TYR A 58 1.49 -8.86 6.43
N ARG A 59 2.08 -8.21 7.44
CA ARG A 59 2.34 -8.82 8.76
C ARG A 59 1.06 -9.41 9.38
N ASP A 60 -0.04 -8.66 9.32
CA ASP A 60 -1.33 -9.11 9.86
C ASP A 60 -1.88 -10.35 9.13
N ALA A 61 -1.88 -10.32 7.80
CA ALA A 61 -2.36 -11.43 6.98
C ALA A 61 -1.84 -11.37 5.54
N HIS A 62 -1.17 -12.43 5.07
CA HIS A 62 -0.68 -12.58 3.71
C HIS A 62 -0.95 -13.99 3.14
N LEU A 63 -0.77 -14.15 1.82
CA LEU A 63 -0.92 -15.45 1.16
C LEU A 63 0.21 -16.40 1.56
N PRO A 64 -0.04 -17.73 1.59
CA PRO A 64 0.97 -18.70 2.00
C PRO A 64 2.23 -18.63 1.14
N GLY A 65 3.39 -18.49 1.80
CA GLY A 65 4.70 -18.41 1.13
C GLY A 65 4.89 -17.16 0.27
N ALA A 66 4.03 -16.13 0.41
CA ALA A 66 4.25 -14.85 -0.25
C ALA A 66 5.53 -14.18 0.27
N VAL A 67 6.10 -13.31 -0.55
CA VAL A 67 7.12 -12.33 -0.13
C VAL A 67 6.54 -10.92 -0.23
N TRP A 68 7.04 -10.00 0.58
CA TRP A 68 6.61 -8.61 0.56
C TRP A 68 7.61 -7.73 -0.20
N SER A 69 7.10 -6.81 -1.01
CA SER A 69 7.89 -5.74 -1.63
C SER A 69 7.05 -4.46 -1.80
N ILE A 70 7.69 -3.38 -2.20
CA ILE A 70 7.03 -2.12 -2.56
C ILE A 70 7.41 -1.74 -3.98
N ARG A 71 6.51 -1.02 -4.65
CA ARG A 71 6.71 -0.61 -6.06
C ARG A 71 8.05 0.10 -6.31
N SER A 72 8.53 0.92 -5.37
CA SER A 72 9.81 1.64 -5.48
C SER A 72 11.06 0.78 -5.28
N ARG A 73 10.89 -0.50 -4.92
CA ARG A 73 11.96 -1.50 -4.72
C ARG A 73 11.67 -2.80 -5.47
N ILE A 74 10.77 -2.75 -6.44
CA ILE A 74 10.27 -3.96 -7.12
C ILE A 74 11.37 -4.65 -7.93
N ASP A 75 12.37 -3.88 -8.36
CA ASP A 75 13.60 -4.31 -9.02
C ASP A 75 14.58 -5.07 -8.11
N LEU A 76 14.37 -5.03 -6.78
CA LEU A 76 15.17 -5.78 -5.80
C LEU A 76 14.61 -7.18 -5.50
N LEU A 77 13.50 -7.57 -6.13
CA LEU A 77 12.92 -8.90 -5.95
C LEU A 77 13.88 -9.98 -6.48
N ASP A 78 14.16 -10.98 -5.65
CA ASP A 78 14.84 -12.19 -6.09
C ASP A 78 13.83 -13.11 -6.79
N VAL A 79 13.88 -13.13 -8.12
CA VAL A 79 12.96 -13.91 -8.95
C VAL A 79 13.67 -15.14 -9.51
N PRO A 80 13.28 -16.36 -9.09
CA PRO A 80 13.83 -17.59 -9.66
C PRO A 80 13.55 -17.69 -11.17
N ALA A 81 14.51 -18.23 -11.93
CA ALA A 81 14.29 -18.43 -13.37
C ALA A 81 13.15 -19.45 -13.61
N GLY A 82 12.24 -19.11 -14.53
CA GLY A 82 11.19 -20.03 -15.00
C GLY A 82 9.96 -20.18 -14.08
N VAL A 83 9.84 -19.39 -13.01
CA VAL A 83 8.61 -19.30 -12.21
C VAL A 83 7.73 -18.13 -12.68
N GLN A 84 6.42 -18.28 -12.62
CA GLN A 84 5.51 -17.15 -12.85
C GLN A 84 5.47 -16.27 -11.61
N VAL A 85 5.59 -14.94 -11.77
CA VAL A 85 5.46 -14.00 -10.67
C VAL A 85 4.02 -13.50 -10.60
N VAL A 86 3.37 -13.67 -9.45
CA VAL A 86 1.98 -13.27 -9.25
C VAL A 86 1.92 -12.21 -8.17
N LEU A 87 1.62 -10.98 -8.56
CA LEU A 87 1.52 -9.85 -7.64
C LEU A 87 0.09 -9.72 -7.10
N TYR A 88 -0.02 -9.31 -5.84
CA TYR A 88 -1.30 -8.96 -5.24
C TYR A 88 -1.16 -7.81 -4.24
N SER A 89 -2.29 -7.20 -3.95
CA SER A 89 -2.50 -6.29 -2.81
C SER A 89 -3.89 -6.61 -2.23
N GLU A 90 -4.39 -5.81 -1.29
CA GLU A 90 -5.75 -5.90 -0.73
C GLU A 90 -6.78 -6.04 -1.86
N HIS A 91 -6.71 -5.11 -2.83
CA HIS A 91 -7.37 -5.19 -4.13
C HIS A 91 -6.33 -5.31 -5.25
N GLU A 92 -6.72 -5.07 -6.51
CA GLU A 92 -5.81 -5.20 -7.66
C GLU A 92 -4.99 -3.93 -7.97
N THR A 93 -5.37 -2.75 -7.46
CA THR A 93 -4.85 -1.47 -7.98
C THR A 93 -3.33 -1.29 -7.83
N ARG A 94 -2.77 -1.57 -6.65
CA ARG A 94 -1.31 -1.49 -6.41
C ARG A 94 -0.58 -2.59 -7.18
N ALA A 95 -1.10 -3.81 -7.11
CA ALA A 95 -0.55 -4.97 -7.81
C ALA A 95 -0.43 -4.76 -9.32
N ARG A 96 -1.45 -4.18 -9.97
CA ARG A 96 -1.42 -3.88 -11.41
C ARG A 96 -0.32 -2.88 -11.76
N LEU A 97 -0.15 -1.83 -10.97
CA LEU A 97 0.90 -0.84 -11.23
C LEU A 97 2.30 -1.43 -11.00
N ALA A 98 2.49 -2.21 -9.95
CA ALA A 98 3.75 -2.89 -9.69
C ALA A 98 4.06 -3.97 -10.74
N ALA A 99 3.03 -4.65 -11.27
CA ALA A 99 3.19 -5.67 -12.31
C ALA A 99 3.70 -5.07 -13.62
N ILE A 100 3.24 -3.86 -13.98
CA ILE A 100 3.76 -3.12 -15.15
C ILE A 100 5.25 -2.87 -14.97
N ASP A 101 5.63 -2.22 -13.86
CA ASP A 101 7.04 -1.89 -13.60
C ASP A 101 7.92 -3.15 -13.54
N LEU A 102 7.43 -4.22 -12.90
CA LEU A 102 8.17 -5.47 -12.79
C LEU A 102 8.37 -6.13 -14.17
N SER A 103 7.34 -6.11 -15.02
CA SER A 103 7.41 -6.68 -16.37
C SER A 103 8.43 -6.00 -17.29
N GLU A 104 8.85 -4.78 -16.95
CA GLU A 104 9.89 -4.06 -17.70
C GLU A 104 11.31 -4.46 -17.27
N VAL A 105 11.47 -5.12 -16.12
CA VAL A 105 12.80 -5.42 -15.52
C VAL A 105 13.10 -6.91 -15.33
N ILE A 106 12.14 -7.80 -15.59
CA ILE A 106 12.34 -9.26 -15.54
C ILE A 106 11.88 -9.96 -16.82
N ASP A 107 12.46 -11.13 -17.10
CA ASP A 107 12.06 -11.97 -18.25
C ASP A 107 10.94 -12.98 -17.90
N ASN A 108 10.59 -13.12 -16.62
CA ASN A 108 9.56 -14.05 -16.18
C ASN A 108 8.15 -13.58 -16.57
N SER A 109 7.20 -14.51 -16.70
CA SER A 109 5.79 -14.15 -16.83
C SER A 109 5.29 -13.49 -15.55
N VAL A 110 4.54 -12.40 -15.72
CA VAL A 110 3.96 -11.61 -14.62
C VAL A 110 2.44 -11.65 -14.74
N ALA A 111 1.77 -11.99 -13.64
CA ALA A 111 0.32 -11.95 -13.51
C ALA A 111 -0.11 -11.22 -12.24
N VAL A 112 -1.40 -10.86 -12.16
CA VAL A 112 -2.02 -10.27 -10.98
C VAL A 112 -3.07 -11.22 -10.40
N LEU A 113 -3.14 -11.33 -9.08
CA LEU A 113 -4.24 -12.05 -8.42
C LEU A 113 -5.56 -11.30 -8.64
N HIS A 114 -6.49 -11.95 -9.34
CA HIS A 114 -7.81 -11.41 -9.58
C HIS A 114 -8.58 -11.22 -8.26
N GLY A 115 -9.09 -10.01 -8.05
CA GLY A 115 -9.79 -9.56 -6.85
C GLY A 115 -8.91 -9.39 -5.61
N GLY A 116 -7.58 -9.53 -5.74
CA GLY A 116 -6.63 -9.33 -4.65
C GLY A 116 -6.83 -10.27 -3.46
N ARG A 117 -6.30 -9.85 -2.31
CA ARG A 117 -6.38 -10.58 -1.04
C ARG A 117 -7.82 -10.81 -0.58
N GLU A 118 -8.73 -9.87 -0.86
CA GLU A 118 -10.14 -10.01 -0.51
C GLU A 118 -10.79 -11.20 -1.22
N ALA A 119 -10.56 -11.36 -2.53
CA ALA A 119 -11.09 -12.50 -3.28
C ALA A 119 -10.47 -13.82 -2.82
N TRP A 120 -9.19 -13.81 -2.44
CA TRP A 120 -8.54 -14.97 -1.84
C TRP A 120 -9.20 -15.39 -0.52
N ALA A 121 -9.43 -14.44 0.38
CA ALA A 121 -10.12 -14.68 1.65
C ALA A 121 -11.57 -15.13 1.43
N ALA A 122 -12.29 -14.51 0.49
CA ALA A 122 -13.65 -14.87 0.13
C ALA A 122 -13.76 -16.29 -0.47
N ALA A 123 -12.70 -16.77 -1.12
CA ALA A 123 -12.59 -18.15 -1.60
C ALA A 123 -12.32 -19.17 -0.47
N GLY A 124 -12.17 -18.73 0.78
CA GLY A 124 -11.90 -19.59 1.94
C GLY A 124 -10.51 -20.23 1.92
N LEU A 125 -9.56 -19.62 1.21
CA LEU A 125 -8.20 -20.13 1.10
C LEU A 125 -7.35 -19.73 2.32
N PRO A 126 -6.32 -20.51 2.67
CA PRO A 126 -5.50 -20.26 3.86
C PRO A 126 -4.73 -18.94 3.75
N MET A 127 -4.50 -18.30 4.89
CA MET A 127 -3.69 -17.09 5.06
C MET A 127 -2.65 -17.34 6.15
N GLU A 128 -1.50 -16.68 6.02
CA GLU A 128 -0.41 -16.65 7.00
C GLU A 128 -0.32 -15.28 7.64
N GLY A 129 0.35 -15.19 8.79
CA GLY A 129 0.65 -13.93 9.47
C GLY A 129 2.06 -14.00 10.02
N SER A 130 2.72 -12.84 10.13
CA SER A 130 4.09 -12.72 10.57
C SER A 130 4.23 -11.55 11.54
N THR A 131 4.94 -11.75 12.64
CA THR A 131 5.09 -10.72 13.66
C THR A 131 6.11 -9.65 13.25
N ASP A 132 7.17 -10.06 12.56
CA ASP A 132 8.40 -9.29 12.33
C ASP A 132 8.92 -9.36 10.89
N THR A 133 8.17 -9.98 9.97
CA THR A 133 8.51 -10.09 8.55
C THR A 133 7.47 -9.35 7.70
N PRO A 134 7.85 -8.39 6.84
CA PRO A 134 9.19 -7.84 6.65
C PRO A 134 9.70 -7.10 7.92
N PRO A 135 11.02 -6.94 8.13
CA PRO A 135 11.55 -6.22 9.29
C PRO A 135 11.29 -4.71 9.20
N ASP A 136 11.29 -4.00 10.35
CA ASP A 136 10.97 -2.56 10.44
C ASP A 136 11.83 -1.68 9.49
N GLU A 137 13.10 -2.06 9.28
CA GLU A 137 14.03 -1.38 8.37
C GLU A 137 13.66 -1.49 6.89
N HIS A 138 12.91 -2.55 6.52
CA HIS A 138 12.41 -2.74 5.17
C HIS A 138 11.02 -2.09 4.99
N SER A 139 10.24 -2.00 6.06
CA SER A 139 8.92 -1.35 6.16
C SER A 139 8.98 0.19 6.07
N ILE A 140 9.64 0.72 5.04
CA ILE A 140 9.78 2.18 4.84
C ILE A 140 8.47 2.88 4.44
N ASP A 141 7.41 2.10 4.20
CA ASP A 141 6.05 2.58 4.00
C ASP A 141 5.33 2.93 5.32
N TYR A 142 5.97 2.68 6.47
CA TYR A 142 5.38 2.87 7.80
C TYR A 142 6.26 3.74 8.73
N LEU A 143 5.65 4.74 9.38
CA LEU A 143 6.33 5.62 10.33
C LEU A 143 6.26 5.07 11.77
N PHE A 144 7.19 4.18 12.12
CA PHE A 144 7.19 3.49 13.43
C PHE A 144 7.28 4.43 14.64
N TRP A 145 8.14 5.45 14.60
CA TRP A 145 8.38 6.30 15.78
C TRP A 145 7.11 7.06 16.21
N VAL A 146 6.36 7.59 15.22
CA VAL A 146 5.06 8.24 15.43
C VAL A 146 4.04 7.24 15.96
N SER A 147 3.99 6.05 15.37
CA SER A 147 3.02 5.03 15.77
C SER A 147 3.24 4.50 17.18
N ARG A 148 4.51 4.33 17.61
CA ARG A 148 4.86 3.78 18.93
C ARG A 148 4.28 4.59 20.10
N ARG A 149 4.03 5.89 19.93
CA ARG A 149 3.33 6.71 20.95
C ARG A 149 1.91 6.21 21.23
N HIS A 150 1.26 5.56 20.26
CA HIS A 150 -0.06 4.94 20.40
C HIS A 150 0.02 3.46 20.81
N MET A 151 1.23 2.89 20.85
CA MET A 151 1.51 1.51 21.29
C MET A 151 2.13 1.45 22.69
N GLY A 152 1.98 2.50 23.50
CA GLY A 152 2.40 2.53 24.90
C GLY A 152 3.86 2.89 25.16
N SER A 153 4.57 3.48 24.18
CA SER A 153 5.93 3.98 24.40
C SER A 153 5.92 5.42 24.93
N ASP A 154 6.23 5.59 26.21
CA ASP A 154 6.37 6.92 26.84
C ASP A 154 7.50 7.73 26.20
N GLU A 155 8.61 7.08 25.84
CA GLU A 155 9.73 7.71 25.13
C GLU A 155 9.29 8.31 23.78
N ALA A 156 8.55 7.54 22.98
CA ALA A 156 8.03 8.04 21.70
C ALA A 156 7.00 9.15 21.87
N ALA A 157 6.19 9.10 22.93
CA ALA A 157 5.24 10.17 23.26
C ALA A 157 5.96 11.47 23.63
N LEU A 158 6.98 11.40 24.49
CA LEU A 158 7.80 12.55 24.88
C LEU A 158 8.56 13.15 23.68
N ALA A 159 9.18 12.31 22.86
CA ALA A 159 9.89 12.75 21.64
C ALA A 159 8.94 13.45 20.66
N TYR A 160 7.70 12.98 20.54
CA TYR A 160 6.69 13.62 19.69
C TYR A 160 6.27 14.99 20.23
N LEU A 161 6.08 15.14 21.53
CA LEU A 161 5.77 16.44 22.16
C LEU A 161 6.92 17.44 21.97
N GLU A 162 8.15 16.99 22.19
CA GLU A 162 9.34 17.82 21.94
C GLU A 162 9.42 18.27 20.48
N TRP A 163 9.11 17.39 19.52
CA TRP A 163 9.01 17.75 18.12
C TRP A 163 7.94 18.83 17.87
N GLU A 164 6.71 18.65 18.38
CA GLU A 164 5.60 19.61 18.21
C GLU A 164 5.91 20.98 18.81
N GLU A 165 6.48 21.03 20.02
CA GLU A 165 6.83 22.28 20.69
C GLU A 165 7.86 23.11 19.90
N ASN A 166 8.74 22.46 19.16
CA ASN A 166 9.79 23.11 18.37
C ASN A 166 9.38 23.45 16.93
N LEU A 167 8.22 22.98 16.44
CA LEU A 167 7.76 23.26 15.07
C LEU A 167 7.64 24.76 14.76
N PRO A 168 7.11 25.64 15.64
CA PRO A 168 7.00 27.06 15.31
C PRO A 168 8.35 27.72 15.02
N ALA A 169 9.38 27.37 15.79
CA ALA A 169 10.73 27.89 15.56
C ALA A 169 11.32 27.39 14.23
N GLN A 170 11.07 26.12 13.87
CA GLN A 170 11.49 25.56 12.58
C GLN A 170 10.80 26.25 11.40
N ILE A 171 9.50 26.52 11.50
CA ILE A 171 8.74 27.26 10.48
C ILE A 171 9.30 28.67 10.28
N VAL A 172 9.62 29.37 11.37
CA VAL A 172 10.24 30.72 11.31
C VAL A 172 11.63 30.66 10.67
N ALA A 173 12.43 29.64 10.99
CA ALA A 173 13.77 29.48 10.44
C ALA A 173 13.77 29.12 8.94
N ASP A 174 12.81 28.31 8.50
CA ASP A 174 12.61 27.97 7.09
C ASP A 174 12.20 29.20 6.26
N GLY A 175 11.23 29.98 6.75
CA GLY A 175 10.88 31.29 6.23
C GLY A 175 10.06 31.29 4.93
N ASP A 176 9.67 30.13 4.38
CA ASP A 176 8.81 30.04 3.20
C ASP A 176 7.30 30.09 3.53
N ALA A 177 6.96 29.71 4.76
CA ALA A 177 5.60 29.57 5.23
C ALA A 177 4.95 30.94 5.45
N ARG A 178 3.78 31.15 4.83
CA ARG A 178 3.03 32.41 4.89
C ARG A 178 1.85 32.37 5.86
N PHE A 179 1.97 31.56 6.91
CA PHE A 179 0.91 31.43 7.91
C PHE A 179 0.72 32.74 8.66
N THR A 180 -0.54 33.15 8.81
CA THR A 180 -0.94 34.28 9.66
C THR A 180 -1.96 33.78 10.67
N VAL A 181 -1.67 33.93 11.95
CA VAL A 181 -2.62 33.57 13.01
C VAL A 181 -3.66 34.68 13.10
N MET A 182 -4.89 34.37 12.69
CA MET A 182 -6.02 35.27 12.88
C MET A 182 -6.61 35.05 14.28
N THR A 183 -6.56 36.06 15.13
CA THR A 183 -7.33 36.07 16.37
C THR A 183 -8.76 36.47 16.07
N ARG A 184 -9.71 35.83 16.76
CA ARG A 184 -11.14 36.08 16.63
C ARG A 184 -11.56 37.37 17.32
#